data_AF-A0A2D6E1K4-F1
#
_entry.id   AF-A0A2D6E1K4-F1
#
_cell.length_a   1.000
_cell.length_b   1.000
_cell.length_c   1.000
_cell.angle_alpha   90.00
_cell.angle_beta   90.00
_cell.angle_gamma   90.00
#
_symmetry.space_group_name_H-M   'P 1'
#
loop_
_entity.id
_entity.type
_entity.pdbx_description
1 polymer ?
#
loop_
_entity_poly.entity_id
_entity_poly.type
_entity_poly.pdbx_seq_one_letter_code
_entity_poly.pdbx_strand_id
1 'polypeptide(L)'
;MIAKKELNYDVLLESAKEEVDHHYNYLKSKGWFDFVDDFILPNQEKGVRIDKELNYSNTIQANYIRCENTPNLLGQIKMMRDL
;
A
#
# COMPACT_ATOMS: atom_id res chain seq x y z
N MET A 1 -1.25 7.64 -11.13
CA MET A 1 -1.74 7.04 -9.87
C MET A 1 -3.08 6.36 -10.14
N ILE A 2 -3.06 5.08 -10.53
CA ILE A 2 -4.29 4.32 -10.83
C ILE A 2 -5.12 4.12 -9.56
N ALA A 3 -4.47 3.77 -8.44
CA ALA A 3 -5.11 3.66 -7.13
C ALA A 3 -5.91 4.92 -6.77
N LYS A 4 -5.28 6.09 -6.81
CA LYS A 4 -5.94 7.35 -6.45
C LYS A 4 -6.93 7.86 -7.50
N LYS A 5 -6.57 7.86 -8.79
CA LYS A 5 -7.39 8.49 -9.85
C LYS A 5 -8.50 7.60 -10.38
N GLU A 6 -8.26 6.31 -10.54
CA GLU A 6 -9.26 5.37 -11.08
C GLU A 6 -9.97 4.65 -9.93
N LEU A 7 -9.23 4.30 -8.88
CA LEU A 7 -9.75 3.45 -7.79
C LEU A 7 -10.19 4.23 -6.54
N ASN A 8 -10.02 5.54 -6.52
CA ASN A 8 -10.35 6.42 -5.40
C ASN A 8 -9.84 5.87 -4.05
N TYR A 9 -8.64 5.28 -4.07
CA TYR A 9 -7.92 4.84 -2.87
C TYR A 9 -6.87 5.86 -2.47
N ASP A 10 -6.73 6.04 -1.16
CA ASP A 10 -5.55 6.64 -0.56
C ASP A 10 -4.47 5.56 -0.39
N VAL A 11 -3.21 5.94 -0.60
CA VAL A 11 -2.06 5.03 -0.51
C VAL A 11 -1.37 5.24 0.83
N LEU A 12 -1.57 4.30 1.74
CA LEU A 12 -1.08 4.37 3.11
C LEU A 12 0.05 3.37 3.34
N LEU A 13 1.04 3.75 4.15
CA LEU A 13 2.08 2.84 4.63
C LEU A 13 1.80 2.42 6.07
N GLU A 14 1.55 1.14 6.28
CA GLU A 14 1.52 0.56 7.63
C GLU A 14 2.95 0.47 8.18
N SER A 15 3.17 1.04 9.36
CA SER A 15 4.46 1.00 10.05
C SER A 15 4.24 0.81 11.55
N ALA A 16 5.12 0.04 12.18
CA ALA A 16 5.23 0.04 13.64
C ALA A 16 5.59 1.46 14.11
N LYS A 17 5.12 1.83 15.31
CA LYS A 17 5.25 3.19 15.84
C LYS A 17 6.71 3.62 15.96
N GLU A 18 7.60 2.71 16.32
CA GLU A 18 9.02 2.98 16.50
C GLU A 18 9.75 3.22 15.16
N GLU A 19 9.18 2.71 14.06
CA GLU A 19 9.79 2.73 12.72
C GLU A 19 9.25 3.85 11.81
N VAL A 20 8.22 4.58 12.24
CA VAL A 20 7.60 5.65 11.43
C VAL A 20 8.64 6.69 11.02
N ASP A 21 9.47 7.15 11.96
CA ASP A 21 10.50 8.16 11.67
C ASP A 21 11.55 7.63 10.69
N HIS A 22 11.90 6.35 10.78
CA HIS A 22 12.83 5.71 9.85
C HIS A 22 12.26 5.73 8.43
N HIS A 23 11.03 5.25 8.26
CA HIS A 23 10.36 5.22 6.96
C HIS A 23 10.11 6.63 6.40
N TYR A 24 9.68 7.57 7.24
CA TYR A 24 9.46 8.95 6.85
C TYR A 24 10.73 9.58 6.26
N ASN A 25 11.86 9.46 6.97
CA ASN A 25 13.14 10.01 6.50
C ASN A 25 13.60 9.34 5.20
N TYR A 26 13.39 8.02 5.06
CA TYR A 26 13.71 7.30 3.84
C TYR A 26 12.89 7.81 2.65
N LEU A 27 11.55 7.88 2.77
CA LEU A 27 10.67 8.38 1.71
C LEU A 27 10.98 9.84 1.36
N LYS A 28 11.25 10.67 2.37
CA LYS A 28 11.62 12.08 2.20
C LYS A 28 12.86 12.22 1.35
N SER A 29 13.90 11.42 1.63
CA SER A 29 15.16 11.44 0.90
C SER A 29 15.01 11.07 -0.59
N LYS A 30 13.94 10.36 -0.94
CA LYS A 30 13.63 9.92 -2.31
C LYS A 30 12.60 10.78 -3.02
N GLY A 31 11.94 11.71 -2.32
CA GLY A 31 10.82 12.49 -2.87
C GLY A 31 9.60 11.64 -3.19
N TRP A 32 9.37 10.53 -2.45
CA TRP A 32 8.30 9.57 -2.76
C TRP A 32 6.94 9.89 -2.14
N PHE A 33 6.84 11.00 -1.41
CA PHE A 33 5.56 11.46 -0.85
C PHE A 33 4.54 11.88 -1.91
N ASP A 34 4.93 12.00 -3.18
CA ASP A 34 3.98 12.14 -4.28
C ASP A 34 3.10 10.89 -4.47
N PHE A 35 3.48 9.75 -3.89
CA PHE A 35 2.80 8.46 -4.07
C PHE A 35 2.26 7.85 -2.76
N VAL A 36 2.57 8.45 -1.62
CA VAL A 36 2.16 7.97 -0.29
C VAL A 36 1.47 9.11 0.43
N ASP A 37 0.23 8.88 0.84
CA ASP A 37 -0.64 9.88 1.46
C ASP A 37 -0.36 10.02 2.96
N ASP A 38 -0.15 8.91 3.68
CA ASP A 38 0.17 8.95 5.11
C ASP A 38 0.80 7.63 5.62
N PHE A 39 1.32 7.68 6.84
CA PHE A 39 1.69 6.52 7.64
C PHE A 39 0.60 6.20 8.66
N ILE A 40 0.27 4.92 8.79
CA ILE A 40 -0.73 4.45 9.76
C ILE A 40 -0.16 3.31 10.60
N LEU A 41 -0.77 3.09 11.77
CA LEU A 41 -0.50 1.89 12.54
C LEU A 41 -1.20 0.67 11.92
N PRO A 42 -0.69 -0.56 12.11
CA PRO A 42 -1.33 -1.76 11.61
C PRO A 42 -2.79 -1.86 12.08
N ASN A 43 -3.71 -2.19 11.17
CA ASN A 43 -5.15 -2.30 11.43
C ASN A 43 -5.88 -1.02 11.80
N GLN A 44 -5.27 0.14 11.59
CA GLN A 44 -5.96 1.42 11.77
C GLN A 44 -7.02 1.66 10.69
N GLU A 45 -6.74 1.24 9.45
CA GLU A 45 -7.63 1.45 8.30
C GLU A 45 -8.10 0.15 7.64
N LYS A 46 -9.24 0.25 6.95
CA LYS A 46 -9.83 -0.83 6.15
C LYS A 46 -9.60 -0.55 4.67
N GLY A 47 -9.24 -1.59 3.91
CA GLY A 47 -9.01 -1.48 2.47
C GLY A 47 -8.35 -2.73 1.92
N VAL A 48 -7.87 -2.63 0.68
CA VAL A 48 -7.03 -3.67 0.07
C VAL A 48 -5.61 -3.52 0.58
N ARG A 49 -5.06 -4.58 1.16
CA ARG A 49 -3.67 -4.62 1.64
C ARG A 49 -2.78 -5.34 0.64
N ILE A 50 -1.52 -4.93 0.57
CA ILE A 50 -0.47 -5.69 -0.08
C ILE A 50 0.54 -6.04 1.01
N ASP A 51 0.71 -7.32 1.27
CA ASP A 51 1.58 -7.82 2.34
C ASP A 51 2.32 -9.09 1.85
N LYS A 52 3.39 -9.47 2.53
CA LYS A 52 4.13 -10.70 2.26
C LYS A 52 3.42 -11.93 2.82
N GLU A 53 2.53 -11.74 3.80
CA GLU A 53 1.83 -12.79 4.52
C GLU A 53 0.32 -12.55 4.53
N LEU A 54 -0.48 -13.63 4.63
CA LEU A 54 -1.94 -13.55 4.65
C LEU A 54 -2.48 -13.44 6.09
N ASN A 55 -1.98 -12.45 6.83
CA ASN A 55 -2.34 -12.24 8.23
C ASN A 55 -3.70 -11.52 8.41
N TYR A 56 -4.18 -10.85 7.36
CA TYR A 56 -5.39 -10.03 7.40
C TYR A 56 -6.32 -10.35 6.24
N SER A 57 -7.62 -10.16 6.46
CA SER A 57 -8.60 -10.20 5.37
C SER A 57 -8.30 -9.11 4.34
N ASN A 58 -8.72 -9.33 3.09
CA ASN A 58 -8.51 -8.39 1.99
C ASN A 58 -7.03 -8.07 1.71
N THR A 59 -6.17 -9.09 1.79
CA THR A 59 -4.74 -8.98 1.51
C THR A 59 -4.36 -9.66 0.18
N ILE A 60 -3.65 -8.93 -0.67
CA ILE A 60 -2.95 -9.45 -1.84
C ILE A 60 -1.53 -9.82 -1.40
N GLN A 61 -1.20 -11.09 -1.48
CA GLN A 61 0.13 -11.55 -1.09
C GLN A 61 1.16 -11.22 -2.19
N ALA A 62 2.18 -10.43 -1.85
CA ALA A 62 3.28 -10.11 -2.75
C ALA A 62 4.60 -9.84 -2.00
N ASN A 63 5.68 -10.50 -2.42
CA ASN A 63 6.99 -10.30 -1.81
C ASN A 63 7.63 -8.94 -2.15
N TYR A 64 7.29 -8.39 -3.33
CA TYR A 64 7.83 -7.15 -3.87
C TYR A 64 6.80 -6.48 -4.77
N ILE A 65 6.90 -5.17 -4.94
CA ILE A 65 6.20 -4.42 -5.99
C ILE A 65 7.24 -4.03 -7.04
N ARG A 66 7.06 -4.52 -8.27
CA ARG A 66 7.95 -4.27 -9.41
C ARG A 66 7.15 -4.07 -10.70
N CYS A 67 7.81 -3.60 -11.75
CA CYS A 67 7.15 -3.33 -13.02
C CYS A 67 6.47 -4.60 -13.59
N GLU A 68 7.08 -5.76 -13.40
CA GLU A 68 6.62 -7.04 -13.96
C GLU A 68 5.33 -7.54 -13.31
N ASN A 69 5.13 -7.29 -12.01
CA ASN A 69 3.95 -7.77 -11.28
C ASN A 69 2.89 -6.68 -11.05
N THR A 70 3.20 -5.41 -11.31
CA THR A 70 2.25 -4.30 -11.15
C THR A 70 0.93 -4.51 -11.93
N PRO A 71 0.90 -4.99 -13.18
CA PRO A 71 -0.36 -5.24 -13.90
C PRO A 71 -1.24 -6.28 -13.19
N ASN A 72 -0.63 -7.34 -12.66
CA ASN A 72 -1.34 -8.38 -11.92
C ASN A 72 -1.87 -7.86 -10.58
N LEU A 73 -1.06 -7.11 -9.82
CA LEU A 73 -1.49 -6.47 -8.57
C LEU A 73 -2.66 -5.52 -8.82
N LEU A 74 -2.60 -4.69 -9.85
CA LEU A 74 -3.68 -3.77 -10.22
C LEU A 74 -4.98 -4.52 -10.58
N GLY A 75 -4.89 -5.63 -11.30
CA GLY A 75 -6.05 -6.48 -11.60
C GLY A 75 -6.71 -7.01 -10.32
N GLN A 76 -5.92 -7.49 -9.37
CA GLN A 76 -6.43 -7.97 -8.08
C GLN A 76 -7.05 -6.83 -7.25
N ILE A 77 -6.40 -5.67 -7.16
CA ILE A 77 -6.97 -4.50 -6.45
C ILE A 77 -8.32 -4.10 -7.05
N LYS A 78 -8.44 -4.11 -8.39
CA LYS A 78 -9.70 -3.81 -9.09
C LYS A 78 -10.80 -4.81 -8.72
N MET A 79 -10.50 -6.11 -8.78
CA MET A 79 -11.46 -7.16 -8.41
C MET A 79 -11.93 -7.05 -6.95
N MET A 80 -11.04 -6.68 -6.03
CA MET A 80 -11.36 -6.57 -4.61
C MET A 80 -12.15 -5.31 -4.24
N ARG A 81 -12.17 -4.31 -5.13
CA ARG A 81 -12.98 -3.11 -4.95
C ARG A 81 -14.46 -3.36 -5.26
N ASP A 82 -14.74 -4.23 -6.23
CA ASP A 82 -16.10 -4.55 -6.67
C ASP A 82 -16.78 -5.63 -5.80
N LEU A 83 -16.10 -6.13 -4.76
CA LEU A 83 -16.61 -7.04 -3.73
C LEU A 83 -17.25 -6.27 -2.56
#